data_AF-A0A7X9BYH9-F1
#
_entry.id   AF-A0A7X9BYH9-F1
#
_cell.length_a   1.000
_cell.length_b   1.000
_cell.length_c   1.000
_cell.angle_alpha   90.00
_cell.angle_beta   90.00
_cell.angle_gamma   90.00
#
_symmetry.space_group_name_H-M   'P 1'
#
loop_
_entity.id
_entity.type
_entity.pdbx_description
1 polymer ?
#
loop_
_entity_poly.entity_id
_entity_poly.type
_entity_poly.pdbx_seq_one_letter_code
_entity_poly.pdbx_strand_id
1 'polypeptide(L)'
;MKILFQTRQDYRKNPAGDTIQLLATAQGLKNLGVEVHLSLNSKLDISEYDLIHIFNATRVADASMYLENAKKQKKPVVVSPVYWNMQSYLENAKKQKKPVV
;
A
#
# COMPACT_ATOMS: atom_id res chain seq x y z
N MET A 1 19.26 -0.90 -8.22
CA MET A 1 17.92 -1.51 -8.27
C MET A 1 16.89 -0.41 -8.03
N LYS A 2 15.88 -0.34 -8.89
CA LYS A 2 14.82 0.66 -8.85
C LYS A 2 13.47 0.02 -8.56
N ILE A 3 12.81 0.45 -7.48
CA ILE A 3 11.58 -0.16 -6.98
C ILE A 3 10.47 0.88 -6.93
N LEU A 4 9.28 0.50 -7.41
CA LEU A 4 8.07 1.30 -7.25
C LEU A 4 7.24 0.78 -6.09
N PHE A 5 7.03 1.61 -5.07
CA PHE A 5 6.09 1.34 -3.99
C PHE A 5 4.70 1.88 -4.35
N GLN A 6 3.68 1.06 -4.12
CA GLN A 6 2.27 1.43 -4.32
C GLN A 6 1.43 1.01 -3.11
N THR A 7 0.48 1.85 -2.71
CA THR A 7 -0.41 1.61 -1.55
C THR A 7 -1.76 2.28 -1.75
N ARG A 8 -2.62 2.29 -0.72
CA ARG A 8 -3.94 2.94 -0.78
C ARG A 8 -3.85 4.43 -1.12
N GLN A 9 -4.83 4.91 -1.88
CA GLN A 9 -4.86 6.26 -2.44
C GLN A 9 -4.80 7.40 -1.40
N ASP A 10 -5.35 7.14 -0.21
CA ASP A 10 -5.49 8.14 0.86
C ASP A 10 -4.43 8.03 1.96
N TYR A 11 -3.35 7.28 1.74
CA TYR A 11 -2.36 7.00 2.79
C TYR A 11 -1.74 8.27 3.42
N ARG A 12 -1.61 9.37 2.65
CA ARG A 12 -1.18 10.68 3.19
C ARG A 12 -2.29 11.45 3.91
N LYS A 13 -3.53 11.33 3.45
CA LYS A 13 -4.68 12.07 4.00
C LYS A 13 -5.14 11.47 5.33
N ASN A 14 -5.10 10.14 5.41
CA ASN A 14 -5.50 9.37 6.58
C ASN A 14 -4.32 8.46 6.99
N PRO A 15 -3.21 9.01 7.52
CA PRO A 15 -2.04 8.22 7.88
C PRO A 15 -2.37 7.24 9.01
N ALA A 16 -1.88 6.01 8.91
CA ALA A 16 -2.04 4.96 9.91
C ALA A 16 -0.78 4.08 9.96
N GLY A 17 -0.84 2.95 10.70
CA GLY A 17 0.31 2.05 10.86
C GLY A 17 0.92 1.56 9.54
N ASP A 18 0.09 1.33 8.51
CA ASP A 18 0.54 0.94 7.17
C ASP A 18 1.40 2.02 6.50
N THR A 19 1.05 3.29 6.68
CA THR A 19 1.80 4.44 6.17
C THR A 19 3.17 4.55 6.83
N ILE A 20 3.23 4.31 8.15
CA ILE A 20 4.50 4.31 8.88
C ILE A 20 5.40 3.18 8.38
N GLN A 21 4.86 1.97 8.23
CA GLN A 21 5.62 0.82 7.72
C GLN A 21 6.13 1.06 6.29
N LEU A 22 5.29 1.59 5.41
CA LEU A 22 5.64 1.95 4.03
C LEU A 22 6.84 2.92 3.97
N LEU A 23 6.75 4.04 4.70
CA LEU A 23 7.76 5.09 4.68
C LEU A 23 9.07 4.63 5.34
N ALA A 24 8.99 3.92 6.47
CA ALA A 24 10.16 3.36 7.14
C ALA A 24 10.88 2.31 6.26
N THR A 25 10.11 1.44 5.59
CA THR A 25 10.67 0.45 4.66
C THR A 25 11.34 1.14 3.47
N ALA A 26 10.70 2.14 2.88
CA ALA A 26 11.28 2.92 1.79
C ALA A 26 12.59 3.61 2.22
N GLN A 27 12.64 4.19 3.42
CA GLN A 27 13.86 4.82 3.94
C GLN A 27 14.96 3.80 4.22
N GLY A 28 14.63 2.64 4.81
CA GLY A 28 15.59 1.57 5.05
C GLY A 28 16.24 1.06 3.77
N LEU A 29 15.43 0.83 2.72
CA LEU A 29 15.94 0.43 1.40
C LEU A 29 16.81 1.51 0.75
N LYS A 30 16.43 2.79 0.86
CA LYS A 30 17.27 3.91 0.38
C LYS A 30 18.63 3.95 1.07
N ASN A 31 18.67 3.72 2.38
CA ASN A 31 19.93 3.65 3.14
C ASN A 31 20.82 2.47 2.71
N LEU A 32 20.24 1.44 2.10
CA LEU A 32 20.96 0.30 1.51
C LEU A 32 21.33 0.53 0.03
N GLY A 33 21.13 1.73 -0.52
CA GLY A 33 21.47 2.07 -1.90
C GLY A 33 20.42 1.71 -2.95
N VAL A 34 19.18 1.39 -2.55
CA VAL A 34 18.07 1.11 -3.47
C VAL A 34 17.34 2.39 -3.84
N GLU A 35 17.06 2.58 -5.13
CA GLU A 35 16.23 3.70 -5.61
C GLU A 35 14.74 3.35 -5.40
N VAL A 36 14.10 4.02 -4.44
CA VAL A 36 12.69 3.77 -4.11
C VAL A 36 11.82 4.96 -4.50
N HIS A 37 10.90 4.73 -5.43
CA HIS A 37 9.86 5.66 -5.83
C HIS A 37 8.52 5.27 -5.23
N LEU A 38 7.62 6.24 -5.10
CA LEU A 38 6.26 6.00 -4.65
C LEU A 38 5.26 6.69 -5.59
N SER A 39 4.33 5.92 -6.13
CA SER A 39 3.24 6.42 -6.97
C SER A 39 1.95 5.67 -6.70
N LEU A 40 0.83 6.40 -6.75
CA LEU A 40 -0.52 5.83 -6.63
C LEU A 40 -1.22 5.75 -8.00
N ASN A 41 -0.51 6.08 -9.09
CA ASN A 41 -1.05 5.98 -10.45
C ASN A 41 -1.00 4.53 -10.93
N SER A 42 -2.16 3.89 -11.03
CA SER A 42 -2.30 2.51 -11.52
C SER A 42 -2.10 2.35 -13.03
N LYS A 43 -1.98 3.45 -13.78
CA LYS A 43 -1.71 3.45 -15.23
C LYS A 43 -0.30 3.93 -15.58
N LEU A 44 0.58 4.04 -14.59
CA LEU A 44 1.97 4.46 -14.80
C LEU A 44 2.69 3.45 -15.72
N ASP A 45 3.47 3.95 -16.67
CA ASP A 45 4.48 3.11 -17.34
C ASP A 45 5.54 2.74 -16.29
N ILE A 46 5.68 1.45 -16.03
CA ILE A 46 6.57 0.92 -15.00
C ILE A 46 7.78 0.20 -15.62
N SER A 47 8.03 0.40 -16.92
CA SER A 47 9.15 -0.19 -17.65
C SER A 47 10.51 0.07 -17.00
N GLU A 48 10.72 1.24 -16.38
CA GLU A 48 11.96 1.62 -15.70
C GLU A 48 12.22 0.91 -14.35
N TYR A 49 11.20 0.27 -13.75
CA TYR A 49 11.33 -0.35 -12.44
C TYR A 49 11.72 -1.82 -12.55
N ASP A 50 12.64 -2.26 -11.69
CA ASP A 50 13.05 -3.66 -11.55
C ASP A 50 12.01 -4.48 -10.79
N LEU A 51 11.31 -3.85 -9.84
CA LEU A 51 10.35 -4.48 -8.94
C LEU A 51 9.19 -3.54 -8.59
N ILE A 52 7.98 -4.09 -8.50
CA ILE A 52 6.80 -3.39 -7.95
C ILE A 52 6.50 -3.95 -6.55
N HIS A 53 6.41 -3.08 -5.55
CA HIS A 53 6.06 -3.45 -4.18
C HIS A 53 4.71 -2.87 -3.80
N ILE A 54 3.72 -3.74 -3.64
CA ILE A 54 2.36 -3.37 -3.25
C ILE A 54 2.21 -3.53 -1.74
N PHE A 55 1.92 -2.44 -1.03
CA PHE A 55 1.67 -2.41 0.40
C PHE A 55 0.18 -2.38 0.71
N ASN A 56 -0.20 -3.15 1.73
CA ASN A 56 -1.54 -3.25 2.29
C ASN A 56 -2.55 -3.88 1.31
N ALA A 57 -2.93 -5.12 1.59
CA ALA A 57 -3.92 -5.87 0.82
C ALA A 57 -5.35 -5.72 1.39
N THR A 58 -5.54 -5.03 2.52
CA THR A 58 -6.87 -4.87 3.14
C THR A 58 -7.79 -4.04 2.23
N ARG A 59 -7.25 -3.08 1.47
CA ARG A 59 -7.97 -2.38 0.39
C ARG A 59 -7.74 -3.06 -0.96
N VAL A 60 -8.46 -4.16 -1.16
CA VAL A 60 -8.32 -5.04 -2.35
C VAL A 60 -8.46 -4.28 -3.67
N ALA A 61 -9.35 -3.29 -3.77
CA ALA A 61 -9.53 -2.51 -5.00
C ALA A 61 -8.25 -1.75 -5.42
N ASP A 62 -7.56 -1.12 -4.46
CA ASP A 62 -6.29 -0.43 -4.68
C ASP A 62 -5.19 -1.44 -5.04
N ALA A 63 -5.05 -2.51 -4.26
CA ALA A 63 -4.03 -3.53 -4.50
C ALA A 63 -4.21 -4.23 -5.87
N SER A 64 -5.44 -4.54 -6.27
CA SER A 64 -5.75 -5.21 -7.53
C SER A 64 -5.40 -4.35 -8.75
N MET A 65 -5.70 -3.05 -8.74
CA MET A 65 -5.38 -2.19 -9.89
C MET A 65 -3.86 -2.10 -10.13
N TYR A 66 -3.06 -2.09 -9.06
CA TYR A 66 -1.59 -2.10 -9.17
C TYR A 66 -1.07 -3.45 -9.66
N LEU A 67 -1.62 -4.55 -9.13
CA LEU A 67 -1.26 -5.89 -9.55
C LEU A 67 -1.59 -6.14 -11.03
N GLU A 68 -2.73 -5.67 -11.50
CA GLU A 68 -3.12 -5.77 -12.90
C GLU A 68 -2.15 -5.01 -13.82
N ASN A 69 -1.73 -3.80 -13.44
CA ASN A 69 -0.76 -3.03 -14.22
C ASN A 69 0.61 -3.74 -14.27
N ALA A 70 1.09 -4.22 -13.12
CA ALA A 70 2.34 -4.98 -13.03
C ALA A 70 2.30 -6.26 -13.88
N LYS A 71 1.20 -7.00 -13.85
CA LYS A 71 1.00 -8.20 -14.69
C LYS A 71 1.01 -7.86 -16.17
N LYS A 72 0.29 -6.82 -16.59
CA LYS A 72 0.24 -6.37 -18.01
C LYS A 72 1.62 -6.01 -18.53
N GLN A 73 2.46 -5.39 -17.70
CA GLN A 73 3.82 -4.98 -18.06
C GLN A 73 4.88 -6.03 -17.67
N LYS A 74 4.46 -7.23 -17.25
CA LYS A 74 5.32 -8.38 -16.91
C LYS A 74 6.40 -8.06 -15.86
N LYS A 75 6.05 -7.23 -14.87
CA LYS A 75 6.96 -6.84 -13.79
C LYS A 75 6.81 -7.79 -12.58
N PRO A 76 7.93 -8.16 -11.93
CA PRO A 76 7.87 -8.94 -10.69
C PRO A 76 7.23 -8.10 -9.58
N VAL A 77 6.45 -8.77 -8.74
CA VAL A 77 5.66 -8.13 -7.68
C VAL A 77 6.02 -8.73 -6.33
N VAL A 78 6.27 -7.87 -5.35
CA VAL A 78 6.30 -8.21 -3.92
C VAL A 78 5.10 -7.58 -3.24
N VAL A 79 4.50 -8.30 -2.29
CA VAL A 79 3.35 -7.82 -1.52
C VAL A 79 3.68 -7.82 -0.04
N SER A 80 3.45 -6.69 0.62
CA SER A 80 3.38 -6.60 2.07
C SER A 80 1.90 -6.55 2.47
N PRO A 81 1.29 -7.68 2.87
CA PRO A 81 -0.16 -7.79 2.96
C PRO A 81 -0.78 -6.91 4.06
N VAL A 82 -0.06 -6.65 5.16
CA VAL A 82 -0.54 -5.92 6.36
C VAL A 82 -1.88 -6.48 6.86
N TYR A 83 -1.81 -7.40 7.83
CA TYR A 83 -3.00 -7.93 8.48
C TYR A 83 -3.40 -7.07 9.68
N TRP A 84 -4.67 -6.68 9.76
CA TRP A 84 -5.26 -6.08 10.95
C TRP A 84 -6.61 -6.72 11.24
N ASN A 85 -6.77 -7.30 12.43
CA ASN A 85 -8.06 -7.77 12.90
C ASN A 85 -8.95 -6.56 13.25
N MET A 86 -9.89 -6.26 12.36
CA MET A 86 -10.81 -5.13 12.46
C MET A 86 -11.98 -5.35 13.43
N GLN A 87 -12.16 -6.57 13.97
CA GLN A 87 -13.41 -6.94 14.66
C GLN A 87 -13.74 -5.98 15.80
N SER A 88 -12.82 -5.81 16.75
CA SER A 88 -13.04 -4.94 17.91
C SER A 88 -13.25 -3.47 17.51
N TYR A 89 -12.56 -3.00 16.46
CA TYR A 89 -12.75 -1.64 15.94
C TYR A 89 -14.16 -1.45 15.39
N LEU A 90 -14.64 -2.39 14.57
CA LEU A 90 -15.99 -2.31 13.98
C LEU A 90 -17.09 -2.45 15.02
N GLU A 91 -16.91 -3.31 16.02
CA GLU A 91 -17.84 -3.44 17.16
C GLU A 91 -17.95 -2.13 17.95
N ASN A 92 -16.82 -1.48 18.25
CA ASN A 92 -16.81 -0.21 18.97
C ASN A 92 -17.38 0.94 18.13
N ALA A 93 -17.09 0.99 16.83
CA ALA A 93 -17.65 1.99 15.92
C ALA A 93 -19.19 1.89 15.81
N LYS A 94 -19.75 0.67 15.90
CA LYS A 94 -21.21 0.46 15.94
C LYS A 94 -21.83 0.96 17.25
N LYS A 95 -21.15 0.80 18.39
CA LYS A 95 -21.63 1.28 19.70
C LYS A 95 -21.72 2.81 19.74
N GLN A 96 -20.74 3.51 19.18
CA GLN A 96 -20.71 4.99 19.14
C GLN A 96 -21.77 5.60 18.22
N LYS A 97 -22.35 4.82 17.29
CA LYS A 97 -23.42 5.26 16.38
C LYS A 97 -24.83 5.02 16.90
N LYS A 98 -25.01 4.42 18.09
CA LYS A 98 -26.34 4.29 18.69
C LYS A 98 -26.76 5.67 19.23
N PRO A 99 -27.93 6.21 18.84
CA PRO A 99 -28.46 7.38 19.51
C PRO A 99 -28.63 7.03 20.99
N VAL A 100 -28.18 7.93 21.86
CA VAL A 100 -28.59 7.91 23.26
C VAL A 100 -30.07 8.27 23.24
N VAL A 101 -30.93 7.26 23.36
CA VAL A 101 -32.38 7.41 23.56
C VAL A 101 -32.63 7.44 25.06
#